data_AF-X1EJ75-F1
#
_entry.id   AF-X1EJ75-F1
#
_cell.length_a   1.000
_cell.length_b   1.000
_cell.length_c   1.000
_cell.angle_alpha   90.00
_cell.angle_beta   90.00
_cell.angle_gamma   90.00
#
_symmetry.space_group_name_H-M   'P 1'
#
loop_
_entity.id
_entity.type
_entity.pdbx_description
1 polymer ?
#
loop_
_entity_poly.entity_id
_entity_poly.type
_entity_poly.pdbx_seq_one_letter_code
_entity_poly.pdbx_strand_id
1 'polypeptide(L)'
;LKNADKIRKIYLKVSGSKKPQDWYPFQVICPKCGKIGTTRVFDFKNEKVEFICEESLVDWAKGCGYKGKISPYDGNGKLPWKIEWAAKWFVLETDFEGAGKDHYTKGGSRDIAEAVAREIYKIEPPVGVRYEFFLVLGRKMASSKGLGVSASEIAEVLPPELLRFLMVKTPIQRPIDFDPEGETIPRLYDFYDEAAEDKKLAQVFKYSQIEKPVKAFHMRFSKVAYLL
;
A
#
# COMPACT_ATOMS: atom_id res chain seq x y z
N LEU A 1 7.73 -20.96 6.48
CA LEU A 1 8.89 -21.64 7.11
C LEU A 1 9.26 -22.95 6.40
N LYS A 2 8.37 -23.94 6.31
CA LYS A 2 8.65 -25.22 5.61
C LYS A 2 9.02 -25.09 4.13
N ASN A 3 8.53 -24.06 3.44
CA ASN A 3 8.85 -23.77 2.03
C ASN A 3 9.90 -22.64 1.85
N ALA A 4 10.82 -22.46 2.81
CA ALA A 4 11.80 -21.37 2.75
C ALA A 4 12.68 -21.45 1.48
N ASP A 5 13.06 -22.64 1.04
CA ASP A 5 13.83 -22.88 -0.19
C ASP A 5 13.08 -22.39 -1.44
N LYS A 6 11.80 -22.70 -1.57
CA LYS A 6 10.95 -22.27 -2.69
C LYS A 6 10.81 -20.75 -2.69
N ILE A 7 10.60 -20.16 -1.53
CA ILE A 7 10.51 -18.69 -1.40
C ILE A 7 11.82 -18.04 -1.84
N ARG A 8 12.99 -18.57 -1.45
CA ARG A 8 14.29 -18.04 -1.92
C ARG A 8 14.42 -18.13 -3.44
N LYS A 9 13.96 -19.23 -4.05
CA LYS A 9 13.92 -19.39 -5.52
C LYS A 9 13.00 -18.37 -6.18
N ILE A 10 11.84 -18.06 -5.59
CA ILE A 10 10.93 -17.01 -6.08
C ILE A 10 11.62 -15.65 -6.06
N TYR A 11 12.26 -15.26 -4.94
CA TYR A 11 13.00 -13.99 -4.86
C TYR A 11 14.09 -13.89 -5.93
N LEU A 12 14.83 -14.98 -6.17
CA LEU A 12 15.86 -15.02 -7.20
C LEU A 12 15.27 -14.90 -8.62
N LYS A 13 14.23 -15.69 -8.92
CA LYS A 13 13.59 -15.73 -10.24
C LYS A 13 12.90 -14.42 -10.60
N VAL A 14 12.18 -13.83 -9.65
CA VAL A 14 11.32 -12.67 -9.90
C VAL A 14 12.10 -11.37 -9.86
N SER A 15 12.93 -11.17 -8.83
CA SER A 15 13.61 -9.89 -8.60
C SER A 15 15.14 -9.97 -8.64
N GLY A 16 15.72 -11.12 -8.98
CA GLY A 16 17.17 -11.34 -8.91
C GLY A 16 17.74 -11.38 -7.48
N SER A 17 16.91 -11.29 -6.43
CA SER A 17 17.39 -11.16 -5.06
C SER A 17 17.87 -12.51 -4.53
N LYS A 18 19.19 -12.67 -4.40
CA LYS A 18 19.79 -13.84 -3.77
C LYS A 18 19.63 -13.76 -2.26
N LYS A 19 18.94 -14.74 -1.68
CA LYS A 19 18.83 -14.91 -0.23
C LYS A 19 19.79 -16.01 0.24
N PRO A 20 20.48 -15.83 1.38
CA PRO A 20 21.32 -16.88 1.98
C PRO A 20 20.58 -18.21 2.14
N GLN A 21 21.29 -19.33 2.10
CA GLN A 21 20.67 -20.66 2.24
C GLN A 21 19.99 -20.86 3.60
N ASP A 22 20.56 -20.26 4.63
CA ASP A 22 20.04 -20.24 6.00
C ASP A 22 18.99 -19.15 6.21
N TRP A 23 18.59 -18.38 5.19
CA TRP A 23 17.54 -17.37 5.37
C TRP A 23 16.15 -18.01 5.43
N TYR A 24 15.42 -17.73 6.51
CA TYR A 24 14.01 -18.09 6.64
C TYR A 24 13.11 -16.85 6.59
N PRO A 25 11.93 -16.95 5.95
CA PRO A 25 11.00 -15.82 5.79
C PRO A 25 10.19 -15.57 7.06
N PHE A 26 10.84 -15.28 8.18
CA PHE A 26 10.20 -14.91 9.45
C PHE A 26 11.13 -14.01 10.26
N GLN A 27 10.55 -13.05 10.96
CA GLN A 27 11.25 -12.15 11.88
C GLN A 27 10.65 -12.32 13.26
N VAL A 28 11.49 -12.54 14.26
CA VAL A 28 11.07 -12.76 15.64
C VAL A 28 11.00 -11.41 16.35
N ILE A 29 10.01 -11.21 17.20
CA ILE A 29 10.07 -10.13 18.19
C ILE A 29 11.05 -10.60 19.27
N CYS A 30 12.24 -9.99 19.35
CA CYS A 30 13.27 -10.45 20.28
C CYS A 30 12.73 -10.43 21.72
N PRO A 31 12.66 -11.56 22.44
CA PRO A 31 12.09 -11.63 23.78
C PRO A 31 12.93 -10.88 24.81
N LYS A 32 14.20 -10.58 24.49
CA LYS A 32 15.11 -9.84 25.38
C LYS A 32 14.98 -8.32 25.25
N CYS A 33 14.74 -7.80 24.04
CA CYS A 33 14.80 -6.35 23.79
C CYS A 33 13.63 -5.78 22.97
N GLY A 34 12.64 -6.62 22.61
CA GLY A 34 11.45 -6.22 21.86
C GLY A 34 11.68 -5.86 20.38
N LYS A 35 12.93 -5.77 19.93
CA LYS A 35 13.25 -5.40 18.54
C LYS A 35 12.94 -6.55 17.58
N ILE A 36 12.39 -6.20 16.41
CA ILE A 36 12.12 -7.15 15.32
C ILE A 36 13.06 -6.95 14.12
N GLY A 37 13.41 -5.69 13.80
CA GLY A 37 14.22 -5.32 12.64
C GLY A 37 15.67 -5.82 12.68
N THR A 38 16.15 -6.24 13.85
CA THR A 38 17.50 -6.77 14.06
C THR A 38 17.53 -8.30 14.21
N THR A 39 16.38 -8.98 14.05
CA THR A 39 16.33 -10.44 14.18
C THR A 39 16.42 -11.14 12.83
N ARG A 40 17.17 -12.24 12.81
CA ARG A 40 17.24 -13.15 11.67
C ARG A 40 17.01 -14.58 12.15
N VAL A 41 16.04 -15.25 11.52
CA VAL A 41 15.82 -16.69 11.68
C VAL A 41 16.76 -17.44 10.75
N PHE A 42 17.48 -18.41 11.30
CA PHE A 42 18.46 -19.22 10.56
C PHE A 42 18.15 -20.72 10.55
N ASP A 43 17.19 -21.18 11.35
CA ASP A 43 16.72 -22.58 11.33
C ASP A 43 15.24 -22.67 11.73
N PHE A 44 14.59 -23.75 11.33
CA PHE A 44 13.23 -24.11 11.75
C PHE A 44 13.09 -25.63 11.91
N LYS A 45 13.00 -26.09 13.15
CA LYS A 45 12.88 -27.50 13.52
C LYS A 45 11.96 -27.66 14.71
N ASN A 46 11.24 -28.79 14.76
CA ASN A 46 10.33 -29.12 15.88
C ASN A 46 9.39 -27.95 16.22
N GLU A 47 8.82 -27.33 15.18
CA GLU A 47 7.88 -26.20 15.30
C GLU A 47 8.44 -24.95 16.00
N LYS A 48 9.76 -24.84 16.13
CA LYS A 48 10.45 -23.67 16.67
C LYS A 48 11.42 -23.10 15.65
N VAL A 49 11.50 -21.77 15.62
CA VAL A 49 12.53 -21.05 14.88
C VAL A 49 13.74 -20.83 15.76
N GLU A 50 14.94 -21.02 15.20
CA GLU A 50 16.17 -20.53 15.81
C GLU A 50 16.54 -19.19 15.21
N PHE A 51 16.79 -18.20 16.07
CA PHE A 51 17.03 -16.83 15.65
C PHE A 51 18.17 -16.19 16.44
N ILE A 52 18.73 -15.14 15.86
CA ILE A 52 19.69 -14.24 16.48
C ILE A 52 19.23 -12.79 16.31
N CYS A 53 19.36 -12.00 17.37
CA CYS A 53 19.18 -10.55 17.37
C CYS A 53 20.54 -9.88 17.10
N GLU A 54 20.90 -9.73 15.84
CA GLU A 54 22.24 -9.30 15.43
C GLU A 54 22.47 -7.81 15.70
N GLU A 55 23.68 -7.49 16.15
CA GLU A 55 24.04 -6.12 16.54
C GLU A 55 23.97 -5.13 15.38
N SER A 56 24.29 -5.57 14.16
CA SER A 56 24.40 -4.69 12.98
C SER A 56 23.69 -5.27 11.75
N LEU A 57 22.49 -5.85 11.93
CA LEU A 57 21.70 -6.34 10.79
C LEU A 57 21.17 -5.20 9.89
N VAL A 58 20.91 -4.04 10.50
CA VAL A 58 20.35 -2.84 9.85
C VAL A 58 21.05 -1.60 10.40
N ASP A 59 21.20 -0.56 9.57
CA ASP A 59 21.96 0.63 9.95
C ASP A 59 21.24 1.50 11.01
N TRP A 60 19.91 1.41 11.07
CA TRP A 60 19.08 2.26 11.93
C TRP A 60 18.83 1.70 13.34
N ALA A 61 19.25 0.46 13.63
CA ALA A 61 19.06 -0.13 14.96
C ALA A 61 20.14 -1.16 15.31
N LYS A 62 20.54 -1.15 16.58
CA LYS A 62 21.46 -2.15 17.14
C LYS A 62 20.72 -3.29 17.83
N GLY A 63 21.00 -4.53 17.46
CA GLY A 63 20.52 -5.72 18.18
C GLY A 63 21.20 -5.91 19.53
N CYS A 64 20.76 -6.92 20.28
CA CYS A 64 21.25 -7.21 21.64
C CYS A 64 22.12 -8.48 21.74
N GLY A 65 22.46 -9.10 20.60
CA GLY A 65 23.24 -10.33 20.53
C GLY A 65 22.50 -11.60 20.96
N TYR A 66 21.26 -11.50 21.44
CA TYR A 66 20.51 -12.64 21.95
C TYR A 66 20.26 -13.68 20.86
N LYS A 67 20.62 -14.94 21.15
CA LYS A 67 20.33 -16.11 20.33
C LYS A 67 19.39 -17.02 21.11
N GLY A 68 18.33 -17.49 20.46
CA GLY A 68 17.31 -18.29 21.12
C GLY A 68 16.49 -19.14 20.17
N LYS A 69 15.62 -19.96 20.76
CA LYS A 69 14.59 -20.71 20.04
C LYS A 69 13.23 -20.27 20.54
N ILE A 70 12.29 -20.03 19.63
CA ILE A 70 10.93 -19.63 19.98
C ILE A 70 9.92 -20.24 19.01
N SER A 71 8.70 -20.43 19.47
CA SER A 71 7.58 -20.76 18.58
C SER A 71 7.33 -19.58 17.63
N PRO A 72 7.18 -19.79 16.30
CA PRO A 72 6.76 -18.72 15.39
C PRO A 72 5.24 -18.43 15.48
N TYR A 73 4.50 -19.25 16.24
CA TYR A 73 3.07 -19.10 16.46
C TYR A 73 2.79 -18.10 17.59
N ASP A 74 1.52 -17.78 17.80
CA ASP A 74 1.02 -16.98 18.93
C ASP A 74 1.60 -15.55 19.00
N GLY A 75 1.83 -14.92 17.85
CA GLY A 75 2.21 -13.50 17.78
C GLY A 75 3.68 -13.19 18.09
N ASN A 76 4.55 -14.20 18.18
CA ASN A 76 5.98 -14.04 18.50
C ASN A 76 6.84 -13.43 17.37
N GLY A 77 6.24 -12.99 16.27
CA GLY A 77 6.95 -12.50 15.12
C GLY A 77 6.05 -12.18 13.93
N LYS A 78 6.66 -11.94 12.78
CA LYS A 78 5.95 -11.64 11.54
C LYS A 78 6.65 -12.20 10.30
N LEU A 79 5.89 -12.32 9.22
CA LEU A 79 6.42 -12.60 7.90
C LEU A 79 7.04 -11.33 7.28
N PRO A 80 8.08 -11.45 6.42
CA PRO A 80 8.47 -10.37 5.53
C PRO A 80 7.27 -9.93 4.68
N TRP A 81 7.06 -8.63 4.57
CA TRP A 81 5.81 -8.04 4.06
C TRP A 81 5.39 -8.53 2.66
N LYS A 82 6.33 -8.82 1.74
CA LYS A 82 5.99 -9.35 0.40
C LYS A 82 5.37 -10.75 0.46
N ILE A 83 5.75 -11.54 1.46
CA ILE A 83 5.23 -12.89 1.71
C ILE A 83 3.96 -12.79 2.55
N GLU A 84 3.95 -11.88 3.52
CA GLU A 84 2.76 -11.54 4.31
C GLU A 84 1.60 -11.11 3.41
N TRP A 85 1.87 -10.34 2.35
CA TRP A 85 0.86 -9.87 1.41
C TRP A 85 0.12 -11.05 0.74
N ALA A 86 0.87 -12.02 0.21
CA ALA A 86 0.30 -13.24 -0.34
C ALA A 86 -0.42 -14.09 0.72
N ALA A 87 0.08 -14.11 1.96
CA ALA A 87 -0.57 -14.79 3.06
C ALA A 87 -1.94 -14.17 3.39
N LYS A 88 -2.04 -12.84 3.33
CA LYS A 88 -3.31 -12.11 3.54
C LYS A 88 -4.32 -12.43 2.46
N TRP A 89 -3.92 -12.50 1.20
CA TRP A 89 -4.83 -12.95 0.12
C TRP A 89 -5.40 -14.33 0.37
N PHE A 90 -4.56 -15.26 0.84
CA PHE A 90 -5.00 -16.61 1.18
C PHE A 90 -5.96 -16.65 2.37
N VAL A 91 -5.63 -15.95 3.46
CA VAL A 91 -6.43 -15.98 4.70
C VAL A 91 -7.75 -15.21 4.55
N LEU A 92 -7.74 -14.10 3.81
CA LEU A 92 -8.90 -13.22 3.64
C LEU A 92 -9.71 -13.53 2.38
N GLU A 93 -9.33 -14.55 1.60
CA GLU A 93 -9.99 -14.93 0.34
C GLU A 93 -10.19 -13.73 -0.58
N THR A 94 -9.15 -12.91 -0.76
CA THR A 94 -9.25 -11.63 -1.46
C THR A 94 -9.46 -11.83 -2.96
N ASP A 95 -10.56 -11.31 -3.50
CA ASP A 95 -10.86 -11.35 -4.95
C ASP A 95 -10.20 -10.22 -5.75
N PHE A 96 -10.07 -9.03 -5.13
CA PHE A 96 -9.60 -7.82 -5.79
C PHE A 96 -8.76 -6.96 -4.83
N GLU A 97 -7.58 -6.53 -5.28
CA GLU A 97 -6.78 -5.56 -4.52
C GLU A 97 -5.95 -4.68 -5.47
N GLY A 98 -6.16 -3.37 -5.37
CA GLY A 98 -5.34 -2.37 -6.04
C GLY A 98 -4.04 -2.07 -5.28
N ALA A 99 -3.02 -1.63 -5.99
CA ALA A 99 -1.81 -1.08 -5.38
C ALA A 99 -1.20 0.02 -6.24
N GLY A 100 -0.44 0.90 -5.60
CA GLY A 100 0.26 1.98 -6.28
C GLY A 100 1.26 1.44 -7.30
N LYS A 101 1.49 2.19 -8.36
CA LYS A 101 2.34 1.77 -9.48
C LYS A 101 3.75 1.30 -9.10
N ASP A 102 4.28 1.78 -7.98
CA ASP A 102 5.59 1.38 -7.46
C ASP A 102 5.66 -0.13 -7.16
N HIS A 103 4.53 -0.72 -6.74
CA HIS A 103 4.42 -2.15 -6.44
C HIS A 103 4.33 -3.04 -7.69
N TYR A 104 3.83 -2.49 -8.80
CA TYR A 104 3.67 -3.15 -10.12
C TYR A 104 4.90 -3.00 -11.03
N THR A 105 6.04 -2.57 -10.49
CA THR A 105 7.30 -2.57 -11.23
C THR A 105 7.71 -4.02 -11.56
N LYS A 106 8.40 -4.23 -12.68
CA LYS A 106 8.90 -5.56 -13.06
C LYS A 106 9.85 -6.10 -11.99
N GLY A 107 9.57 -7.29 -11.46
CA GLY A 107 10.30 -7.85 -10.33
C GLY A 107 9.99 -7.18 -8.99
N GLY A 108 8.93 -6.36 -8.96
CA GLY A 108 8.47 -5.59 -7.83
C GLY A 108 7.83 -6.46 -6.75
N SER A 109 7.22 -5.80 -5.76
CA SER A 109 6.57 -6.51 -4.66
C SER A 109 5.33 -7.27 -5.08
N ARG A 110 4.56 -6.75 -6.04
CA ARG A 110 3.36 -7.41 -6.55
C ARG A 110 3.74 -8.74 -7.21
N ASP A 111 4.72 -8.73 -8.12
CA ASP A 111 5.20 -9.95 -8.79
C ASP A 111 5.68 -11.03 -7.81
N ILE A 112 6.40 -10.65 -6.75
CA ILE A 112 6.85 -11.59 -5.72
C ILE A 112 5.65 -12.16 -4.97
N ALA A 113 4.71 -11.32 -4.52
CA ALA A 113 3.54 -11.76 -3.77
C ALA A 113 2.67 -12.69 -4.62
N GLU A 114 2.46 -12.36 -5.89
CA GLU A 114 1.71 -13.18 -6.85
C GLU A 114 2.37 -14.54 -7.12
N ALA A 115 3.70 -14.58 -7.23
CA ALA A 115 4.43 -15.84 -7.33
C ALA A 115 4.31 -16.67 -6.04
N VAL A 116 4.39 -16.04 -4.87
CA VAL A 116 4.18 -16.71 -3.58
C VAL A 116 2.75 -17.25 -3.46
N ALA A 117 1.73 -16.49 -3.88
CA ALA A 117 0.34 -16.91 -3.87
C ALA A 117 0.13 -18.22 -4.65
N ARG A 118 0.64 -18.29 -5.89
CA ARG A 118 0.52 -19.47 -6.75
C ARG A 118 1.41 -20.62 -6.32
N GLU A 119 2.69 -20.35 -6.04
CA GLU A 119 3.67 -21.41 -5.81
C GLU A 119 3.62 -21.98 -4.38
N ILE A 120 3.25 -21.17 -3.39
CA ILE A 120 3.23 -21.55 -1.97
C ILE A 120 1.82 -21.80 -1.46
N TYR A 121 0.91 -20.84 -1.64
CA TYR A 121 -0.46 -20.91 -1.11
C TYR A 121 -1.45 -21.63 -2.05
N LYS A 122 -1.07 -21.87 -3.30
CA LYS A 122 -1.89 -22.59 -4.30
C LYS A 122 -3.22 -21.89 -4.59
N ILE A 123 -3.21 -20.56 -4.57
CA ILE A 123 -4.33 -19.72 -4.96
C ILE A 123 -3.96 -18.87 -6.17
N GLU A 124 -4.96 -18.46 -6.95
CA GLU A 124 -4.78 -17.34 -7.87
C GLU A 124 -4.76 -16.04 -7.08
N PRO A 125 -3.83 -15.11 -7.37
CA PRO A 125 -3.82 -13.82 -6.71
C PRO A 125 -5.04 -12.99 -7.13
N PRO A 126 -5.48 -12.06 -6.28
CA PRO A 126 -6.60 -11.18 -6.57
C PRO A 126 -6.40 -10.41 -7.87
N VAL A 127 -7.50 -10.03 -8.52
CA VAL A 127 -7.46 -9.09 -9.64
C VAL A 127 -6.78 -7.79 -9.17
N GLY A 128 -5.73 -7.41 -9.90
CA GLY A 128 -4.89 -6.28 -9.57
C GLY A 128 -5.34 -5.00 -10.27
N VAL A 129 -5.36 -3.88 -9.54
CA VAL A 129 -5.52 -2.55 -10.13
C VAL A 129 -4.32 -1.67 -9.82
N ARG A 130 -3.60 -1.31 -10.88
CA ARG A 130 -2.45 -0.41 -10.84
C ARG A 130 -2.94 1.03 -10.94
N TYR A 131 -2.87 1.77 -9.84
CA TYR A 131 -3.19 3.20 -9.83
C TYR A 131 -1.92 4.09 -9.85
N GLU A 132 -2.04 5.23 -10.52
CA GLU A 132 -1.03 6.28 -10.59
C GLU A 132 -0.92 7.10 -9.29
N PHE A 133 0.05 8.02 -9.25
CA PHE A 133 0.27 8.84 -8.06
C PHE A 133 -0.83 9.88 -7.81
N PHE A 134 -1.00 10.19 -6.53
CA PHE A 134 -1.54 11.46 -6.09
C PHE A 134 -0.37 12.41 -5.84
N LEU A 135 -0.35 13.52 -6.57
CA LEU A 135 0.67 14.56 -6.54
C LEU A 135 0.08 15.80 -5.87
N VAL A 136 0.96 16.59 -5.27
CA VAL A 136 0.64 17.93 -4.78
C VAL A 136 1.60 18.89 -5.45
N LEU A 137 1.08 19.91 -6.14
CA LEU A 137 1.87 20.89 -6.89
C LEU A 137 2.89 20.22 -7.84
N GLY A 138 2.46 19.18 -8.55
CA GLY A 138 3.27 18.40 -9.50
C GLY A 138 4.29 17.46 -8.85
N ARG A 139 4.33 17.36 -7.52
CA ARG A 139 5.35 16.59 -6.78
C ARG A 139 4.77 15.37 -6.08
N LYS A 140 5.54 14.28 -6.12
CA LYS A 140 5.24 13.07 -5.32
C LYS A 140 5.38 13.41 -3.85
N MET A 141 4.36 13.04 -3.07
CA MET A 141 4.39 13.20 -1.63
C MET A 141 5.53 12.37 -0.99
N ALA A 142 6.25 13.00 -0.08
CA ALA A 142 7.40 12.47 0.65
C ALA A 142 7.39 13.03 2.08
N SER A 143 6.81 12.27 3.02
CA SER A 143 6.69 12.65 4.43
C SER A 143 8.04 12.99 5.07
N SER A 144 9.12 12.28 4.70
CA SER A 144 10.47 12.53 5.22
C SER A 144 11.09 13.85 4.76
N LYS A 145 10.53 14.50 3.73
CA LYS A 145 10.99 15.79 3.19
C LYS A 145 10.02 16.93 3.52
N GLY A 146 8.95 16.66 4.30
CA GLY A 146 7.87 17.62 4.53
C GLY A 146 7.14 18.05 3.25
N LEU A 147 7.27 17.27 2.17
CA LEU A 147 6.71 17.60 0.86
C LEU A 147 5.46 16.76 0.66
N GLY A 148 4.28 17.31 0.88
CA GLY A 148 3.01 16.62 0.64
C GLY A 148 1.91 17.16 1.53
N VAL A 149 0.70 16.64 1.31
CA VAL A 149 -0.49 17.00 2.08
C VAL A 149 -1.15 15.69 2.49
N SER A 150 -1.41 15.52 3.78
CA SER A 150 -2.16 14.40 4.32
C SER A 150 -3.61 14.43 3.84
N ALA A 151 -4.26 13.28 3.79
CA ALA A 151 -5.69 13.23 3.47
C ALA A 151 -6.54 14.08 4.43
N SER A 152 -6.11 14.21 5.70
CA SER A 152 -6.74 15.09 6.69
C SER A 152 -6.62 16.55 6.32
N GLU A 153 -5.44 17.03 5.93
CA GLU A 153 -5.24 18.43 5.52
C GLU A 153 -6.03 18.76 4.24
N ILE A 154 -6.17 17.80 3.30
CA ILE A 154 -7.05 18.00 2.13
C ILE A 154 -8.52 18.11 2.57
N ALA A 155 -8.95 17.29 3.53
CA ALA A 155 -10.33 17.30 4.01
C ALA A 155 -10.71 18.57 4.81
N GLU A 156 -9.73 19.31 5.31
CA GLU A 156 -9.96 20.63 5.95
C GLU A 156 -10.34 21.71 4.92
N VAL A 157 -9.84 21.60 3.68
CA VAL A 157 -10.04 22.60 2.63
C VAL A 157 -11.06 22.19 1.57
N LEU A 158 -11.33 20.88 1.44
CA LEU A 158 -12.19 20.31 0.42
C LEU A 158 -13.25 19.40 1.06
N PRO A 159 -14.55 19.62 0.79
CA PRO A 159 -15.60 18.70 1.20
C PRO A 159 -15.30 17.26 0.77
N PRO A 160 -15.56 16.26 1.64
CA PRO A 160 -15.15 14.89 1.40
C PRO A 160 -15.82 14.26 0.16
N GLU A 161 -17.01 14.72 -0.24
CA GLU A 161 -17.68 14.35 -1.49
C GLU A 161 -16.92 14.79 -2.74
N LEU A 162 -16.32 15.98 -2.72
CA LEU A 162 -15.50 16.46 -3.83
C LEU A 162 -14.18 15.71 -3.89
N LEU A 163 -13.58 15.38 -2.75
CA LEU A 163 -12.39 14.53 -2.73
C LEU A 163 -12.68 13.14 -3.32
N ARG A 164 -13.78 12.50 -2.93
CA ARG A 164 -14.20 11.22 -3.54
C ARG A 164 -14.47 11.37 -5.03
N PHE A 165 -15.15 12.43 -5.45
CA PHE A 165 -15.41 12.69 -6.86
C PHE A 165 -14.12 12.89 -7.65
N LEU A 166 -13.14 13.61 -7.11
CA LEU A 166 -11.80 13.75 -7.68
C LEU A 166 -11.13 12.39 -7.91
N MET A 167 -11.21 11.49 -6.94
CA MET A 167 -10.66 10.13 -7.03
C MET A 167 -11.36 9.28 -8.09
N VAL A 168 -12.70 9.32 -8.14
CA VAL A 168 -13.51 8.47 -9.05
C VAL A 168 -13.50 8.98 -10.48
N LYS A 169 -13.56 10.31 -10.70
CA LYS A 169 -13.58 10.89 -12.04
C LYS A 169 -12.25 10.71 -12.79
N THR A 170 -11.17 10.56 -12.05
CA THR A 170 -9.82 10.53 -12.63
C THR A 170 -9.50 9.10 -13.05
N PRO A 171 -9.17 8.85 -14.34
CA PRO A 171 -8.76 7.52 -14.77
C PRO A 171 -7.58 7.01 -13.93
N ILE A 172 -7.65 5.77 -13.46
CA ILE A 172 -6.65 5.17 -12.57
C ILE A 172 -5.21 5.20 -13.14
N GLN A 173 -5.06 5.27 -14.46
CA GLN A 173 -3.76 5.35 -15.15
C GLN A 173 -3.21 6.77 -15.26
N ARG A 174 -3.93 7.79 -14.75
CA ARG A 174 -3.49 9.18 -14.75
C ARG A 174 -3.17 9.62 -13.32
N PRO A 175 -2.08 10.36 -13.11
CA PRO A 175 -1.84 10.97 -11.82
C PRO A 175 -2.93 12.00 -11.54
N ILE A 176 -3.33 12.07 -10.27
CA ILE A 176 -4.08 13.21 -9.76
C ILE A 176 -3.05 14.23 -9.33
N ASP A 177 -3.10 15.45 -9.85
CA ASP A 177 -2.30 16.56 -9.35
C ASP A 177 -3.21 17.54 -8.63
N PHE A 178 -3.01 17.66 -7.32
CA PHE A 178 -3.81 18.50 -6.45
C PHE A 178 -3.07 19.80 -6.18
N ASP A 179 -3.58 20.87 -6.77
CA ASP A 179 -3.14 22.24 -6.53
C ASP A 179 -4.28 23.03 -5.85
N PRO A 180 -4.23 23.21 -4.52
CA PRO A 180 -5.27 23.94 -3.78
C PRO A 180 -5.23 25.46 -4.03
N GLU A 181 -4.12 26.01 -4.52
CA GLU A 181 -3.96 27.44 -4.80
C GLU A 181 -4.37 27.80 -6.23
N GLY A 182 -4.39 26.81 -7.13
CA GLY A 182 -4.78 26.95 -8.52
C GLY A 182 -6.22 26.52 -8.83
N GLU A 183 -6.39 26.02 -10.05
CA GLU A 183 -7.71 25.71 -10.62
C GLU A 183 -8.36 24.42 -10.14
N THR A 184 -7.67 23.64 -9.30
CA THR A 184 -8.15 22.31 -8.93
C THR A 184 -9.47 22.41 -8.20
N ILE A 185 -9.56 23.25 -7.16
CA ILE A 185 -10.76 23.38 -6.33
C ILE A 185 -11.91 23.99 -7.13
N PRO A 186 -11.76 25.17 -7.78
CA PRO A 186 -12.89 25.80 -8.44
C PRO A 186 -13.49 24.97 -9.57
N ARG A 187 -12.63 24.31 -10.37
CA ARG A 187 -13.10 23.43 -11.44
C ARG A 187 -13.71 22.13 -10.90
N LEU A 188 -13.25 21.63 -9.76
CA LEU A 188 -13.78 20.42 -9.17
C LEU A 188 -15.24 20.59 -8.72
N TYR A 189 -15.60 21.75 -8.16
CA TYR A 189 -16.99 22.11 -7.89
C TYR A 189 -17.81 22.13 -9.18
N ASP A 190 -17.37 22.89 -10.20
CA ASP A 190 -18.08 22.99 -11.47
C ASP A 190 -18.32 21.61 -12.12
N PHE A 191 -17.30 20.73 -12.10
CA PHE A 191 -17.42 19.37 -12.63
C PHE A 191 -18.33 18.48 -11.80
N TYR A 192 -18.38 18.68 -10.49
CA TYR A 192 -19.26 17.93 -9.61
C TYR A 192 -20.72 18.27 -9.90
N ASP A 193 -21.03 19.54 -10.09
CA ASP A 193 -22.38 20.01 -10.41
C ASP A 193 -22.82 19.59 -11.81
N GLU A 194 -21.91 19.71 -12.79
CA GLU A 194 -22.13 19.18 -14.13
C GLU A 194 -22.41 17.67 -14.09
N ALA A 195 -21.66 16.90 -13.28
CA ALA A 195 -21.86 15.46 -13.16
C ALA A 195 -23.14 15.06 -12.41
N ALA A 196 -23.66 15.94 -11.55
CA ALA A 196 -24.95 15.75 -10.91
C ALA A 196 -26.13 15.95 -11.86
N GLU A 197 -25.97 16.81 -12.88
CA GLU A 197 -27.03 17.18 -13.83
C GLU A 197 -26.93 16.40 -15.18
N ASP A 198 -25.71 16.07 -15.64
CA ASP A 198 -25.45 15.41 -16.92
C ASP A 198 -25.54 13.88 -16.82
N LYS A 199 -26.36 13.28 -17.70
CA LYS A 199 -26.47 11.82 -17.88
C LYS A 199 -25.14 11.15 -18.24
N LYS A 200 -24.20 11.84 -18.89
CA LYS A 200 -22.90 11.26 -19.32
C LYS A 200 -21.95 11.02 -18.15
N LEU A 201 -21.93 11.91 -17.17
CA LEU A 201 -21.07 11.83 -15.98
C LEU A 201 -21.82 11.31 -14.74
N ALA A 202 -23.14 11.09 -14.85
CA ALA A 202 -23.98 10.56 -13.78
C ALA A 202 -23.42 9.30 -13.09
N GLN A 203 -22.70 8.44 -13.82
CA GLN A 203 -22.11 7.23 -13.25
C GLN A 203 -20.92 7.53 -12.32
N VAL A 204 -20.10 8.53 -12.69
CA VAL A 204 -18.98 9.00 -11.87
C VAL A 204 -19.51 9.65 -10.60
N PHE A 205 -20.51 10.53 -10.75
CA PHE A 205 -21.18 11.17 -9.63
C PHE A 205 -21.80 10.12 -8.69
N LYS A 206 -22.52 9.14 -9.23
CA LYS A 206 -23.12 8.04 -8.46
C LYS A 206 -22.07 7.28 -7.65
N TYR A 207 -20.94 6.92 -8.26
CA TYR A 207 -19.88 6.16 -7.57
C TYR A 207 -19.06 6.98 -6.57
N SER A 208 -19.11 8.31 -6.61
CA SER A 208 -18.47 9.15 -5.59
C SER A 208 -19.32 9.37 -4.33
N GLN A 209 -20.60 8.97 -4.35
CA GLN A 209 -21.49 9.09 -3.20
C GLN A 209 -21.37 7.88 -2.26
N ILE A 210 -21.44 8.14 -0.95
CA ILE A 210 -21.54 7.09 0.08
C ILE A 210 -23.01 6.89 0.50
N GLU A 211 -23.77 7.97 0.62
CA GLU A 211 -25.19 7.99 1.00
C GLU A 211 -26.05 8.63 -0.10
N LYS A 212 -27.32 8.97 0.20
CA LYS A 212 -28.17 9.70 -0.76
C LYS A 212 -27.46 10.97 -1.24
N PRO A 213 -27.50 11.26 -2.55
CA PRO A 213 -26.74 12.36 -3.12
C PRO A 213 -27.09 13.69 -2.46
N VAL A 214 -26.05 14.44 -2.07
CA VAL A 214 -26.17 15.80 -1.54
C VAL A 214 -26.54 16.74 -2.69
N LYS A 215 -27.30 17.82 -2.39
CA LYS A 215 -27.65 18.87 -3.36
C LYS A 215 -26.41 19.37 -4.09
N ALA A 216 -26.50 19.49 -5.42
CA ALA A 216 -25.49 20.14 -6.25
C ALA A 216 -25.40 21.64 -5.91
N PHE A 217 -24.21 22.22 -6.08
CA PHE A 217 -23.94 23.64 -5.97
C PHE A 217 -24.32 24.33 -7.29
N HIS A 218 -25.52 24.89 -7.39
CA HIS A 218 -26.00 25.43 -8.68
C HIS A 218 -25.27 26.71 -9.19
N MET A 219 -24.35 27.30 -8.42
CA MET A 219 -23.57 28.46 -8.83
C MET A 219 -22.17 28.00 -9.28
N ARG A 220 -21.75 28.37 -10.49
CA ARG A 220 -20.38 28.06 -10.97
C ARG A 220 -19.35 28.64 -10.02
N PHE A 221 -18.73 27.78 -9.21
CA PHE A 221 -17.80 28.18 -8.18
C PHE A 221 -16.60 28.89 -8.77
N SER A 222 -16.13 28.46 -9.95
CA SER A 222 -15.07 29.17 -10.70
C SER A 222 -15.41 30.64 -10.90
N LYS A 223 -16.64 30.97 -11.31
CA LYS A 223 -17.05 32.37 -11.50
C LYS A 223 -17.02 33.15 -10.20
N VAL A 224 -17.41 32.56 -9.07
CA VAL A 224 -17.38 33.24 -7.77
C VAL A 224 -15.95 33.46 -7.30
N ALA A 225 -15.11 32.42 -7.39
CA ALA A 225 -13.72 32.46 -6.97
C ALA A 225 -12.91 33.54 -7.70
N TYR A 226 -13.25 33.82 -8.97
CA TYR A 226 -12.59 34.84 -9.79
C TYR A 226 -13.24 36.23 -9.76
N LEU A 227 -14.40 36.38 -9.09
CA LEU A 227 -15.06 37.68 -8.91
C LEU A 227 -14.66 38.37 -7.60
N LEU A 228 -13.98 37.64 -6.69
CA LEU A 228 -13.36 38.15 -5.46
C LEU A 228 -11.88 38.49 -5.72
#